data_AF-A0A1W1V5I8-F1
#
_entry.id   AF-A0A1W1V5I8-F1
#
_cell.length_a   1.000
_cell.length_b   1.000
_cell.length_c   1.000
_cell.angle_alpha   90.00
_cell.angle_beta   90.00
_cell.angle_gamma   90.00
#
_symmetry.space_group_name_H-M   'P 1'
#
loop_
_entity.id
_entity.type
_entity.pdbx_description
1 polymer ?
#
loop_
_entity_poly.entity_id
_entity_poly.type
_entity_poly.pdbx_seq_one_letter_code
_entity_poly.pdbx_strand_id
1 'polypeptide(L)'
;MSKYFSVDIVNDNDPILFHETLEQAKQACLENALNQYEYAVEIDSIIDEFEDKISEAVYGKILGHCESKKRSPDKDDTRESQYDYIIDLPELIEHNGWISVDERLPEPEQRVEIYSSKKELQEECGQQFETLTSTAVFESWVDDDGDLRQYFAVTPRISFDIEDVTHWQPLSEPPK
;
A
#
# COMPACT_ATOMS: atom_id res chain seq x y z
N MET A 1 -7.80 8.62 3.86
CA MET A 1 -6.51 9.28 3.58
C MET A 1 -6.16 9.02 2.12
N SER A 2 -5.68 10.03 1.40
CA SER A 2 -5.19 9.89 0.02
C SER A 2 -4.05 8.87 -0.05
N LYS A 3 -4.04 8.00 -1.07
CA LYS A 3 -3.05 6.90 -1.19
C LYS A 3 -1.79 7.31 -1.95
N TYR A 4 -1.81 8.46 -2.60
CA TYR A 4 -0.73 8.90 -3.48
C TYR A 4 -0.22 10.25 -3.02
N PHE A 5 1.03 10.54 -3.34
CA PHE A 5 1.67 11.80 -3.01
C PHE A 5 2.57 12.28 -4.15
N SER A 6 2.83 13.59 -4.19
CA SER A 6 3.92 14.19 -4.93
C SER A 6 4.69 15.13 -4.02
N VAL A 7 5.98 15.33 -4.33
CA VAL A 7 6.81 16.31 -3.65
C VAL A 7 6.78 17.63 -4.42
N ASP A 8 6.45 18.71 -3.72
CA ASP A 8 6.56 20.09 -4.14
C ASP A 8 7.97 20.59 -3.81
N ILE A 9 8.79 20.78 -4.85
CA ILE A 9 10.18 21.23 -4.72
C ILE A 9 10.31 22.76 -4.56
N VAL A 10 9.19 23.47 -4.58
CA VAL A 10 9.10 24.93 -4.42
C VAL A 10 8.77 25.30 -2.98
N ASN A 11 7.90 24.52 -2.32
CA ASN A 11 7.44 24.79 -0.97
C ASN A 11 8.17 23.94 0.08
N ASP A 12 9.24 24.51 0.65
CA ASP A 12 10.04 23.85 1.70
C ASP A 12 9.29 23.63 3.03
N ASN A 13 8.16 24.31 3.27
CA ASN A 13 7.42 24.19 4.55
C ASN A 13 6.48 22.98 4.57
N ASP A 14 5.79 22.73 3.46
CA ASP A 14 4.84 21.63 3.31
C ASP A 14 5.07 20.94 1.96
N PRO A 15 6.20 20.23 1.80
CA PRO A 15 6.64 19.73 0.51
C PRO A 15 5.83 18.51 0.04
N ILE A 16 4.96 17.91 0.86
CA ILE A 16 4.21 16.70 0.48
C ILE A 16 2.77 17.08 0.13
N LEU A 17 2.41 16.86 -1.14
CA LEU A 17 1.06 17.02 -1.66
C LEU A 17 0.37 15.65 -1.75
N PHE A 18 -0.87 15.56 -1.29
CA PHE A 18 -1.64 14.32 -1.25
C PHE A 18 -2.69 14.25 -2.36
N HIS A 19 -2.80 13.09 -3.03
CA HIS A 19 -3.65 12.91 -4.21
C HIS A 19 -4.53 11.66 -4.12
N GLU A 20 -5.74 11.74 -4.68
CA GLU A 20 -6.69 10.62 -4.69
C GLU A 20 -6.25 9.50 -5.65
N THR A 21 -5.57 9.87 -6.73
CA THR A 21 -5.13 8.94 -7.79
C THR A 21 -3.64 9.09 -8.12
N LEU A 22 -3.05 8.02 -8.67
CA LEU A 22 -1.67 8.04 -9.14
C LEU A 22 -1.46 9.04 -10.28
N GLU A 23 -2.44 9.17 -11.18
CA GLU A 23 -2.36 10.11 -12.31
C GLU A 23 -2.36 11.57 -11.85
N GLN A 24 -3.15 11.92 -10.84
CA GLN A 24 -3.07 13.25 -10.21
C GLN A 24 -1.70 13.50 -9.59
N ALA A 25 -1.12 12.52 -8.89
CA ALA A 25 0.20 12.67 -8.29
C ALA A 25 1.31 12.87 -9.34
N LYS A 26 1.27 12.10 -10.44
CA LYS A 26 2.19 12.27 -11.58
C LYS A 26 2.07 13.66 -12.19
N GLN A 27 0.83 14.08 -12.49
CA GLN A 27 0.56 15.35 -13.13
C GLN A 27 1.01 16.52 -12.25
N ALA A 28 0.67 16.50 -10.97
CA ALA A 28 1.08 17.53 -10.02
C ALA A 28 2.61 17.61 -9.86
N CYS A 29 3.30 16.46 -9.79
CA CYS A 29 4.75 16.40 -9.75
C CYS A 29 5.39 17.06 -10.98
N LEU A 30 4.88 16.75 -12.17
CA LEU A 30 5.36 17.31 -13.42
C LEU A 30 5.09 18.83 -13.51
N GLU A 31 3.87 19.26 -13.20
CA GLU A 31 3.49 20.66 -13.21
C GLU A 31 4.33 21.50 -12.24
N ASN A 32 4.59 20.99 -11.04
CA ASN A 32 5.43 21.66 -10.06
C ASN A 32 6.87 21.83 -10.56
N ALA A 33 7.46 20.76 -11.11
CA ALA A 33 8.81 20.80 -11.67
C ALA A 33 8.91 21.76 -12.88
N LEU A 34 7.90 21.77 -13.76
CA LEU A 34 7.86 22.69 -14.91
C LEU A 34 7.74 24.15 -14.46
N ASN A 35 6.87 24.44 -13.50
CA ASN A 35 6.71 25.80 -12.98
C ASN A 35 8.02 26.31 -12.35
N GLN A 36 8.72 25.46 -11.60
CA GLN A 36 10.01 25.84 -11.00
C GLN A 36 11.10 26.02 -12.06
N TYR A 37 11.13 25.17 -13.08
CA TYR A 37 12.05 25.34 -14.21
C TYR A 37 11.81 26.67 -14.94
N GLU A 38 10.55 27.00 -15.27
CA GLU A 38 10.20 28.26 -15.92
C GLU A 38 10.63 29.46 -15.07
N TYR A 39 10.36 29.42 -13.76
CA TYR A 39 10.80 30.45 -12.82
C TYR A 39 12.33 30.58 -12.77
N ALA A 40 13.06 29.45 -12.78
CA ALA A 40 14.51 29.46 -12.74
C ALA A 40 15.16 29.98 -14.04
N VAL A 41 14.54 29.73 -15.19
CA VAL A 41 14.97 30.30 -16.47
C VAL A 41 14.72 31.82 -16.50
N GLU A 42 13.61 32.30 -15.92
CA GLU A 42 13.34 33.74 -15.82
C GLU A 42 14.31 34.46 -14.86
N ILE A 43 14.71 33.77 -13.79
CA ILE A 43 15.63 34.27 -12.76
C ILE A 43 16.92 33.46 -12.84
N ASP A 44 17.74 33.75 -13.86
CA ASP A 44 19.02 33.05 -14.17
C ASP A 44 19.93 32.78 -12.95
N SER A 45 19.80 33.56 -11.86
CA SER A 45 20.54 33.35 -10.61
C SER A 45 20.10 32.17 -9.74
N ILE A 46 19.01 31.47 -10.07
CA ILE A 46 18.49 30.32 -9.29
C ILE A 46 18.45 29.01 -10.08
N ILE A 47 19.06 28.97 -11.27
CA ILE A 47 19.10 27.75 -12.10
C ILE A 47 19.86 26.61 -11.41
N ASP A 48 20.97 26.93 -10.73
CA ASP A 48 21.75 25.97 -9.96
C ASP A 48 20.92 25.36 -8.81
N GLU A 49 20.07 26.17 -8.15
CA GLU A 49 19.18 25.69 -7.09
C GLU A 49 18.12 24.72 -7.62
N PHE A 50 17.62 24.95 -8.84
CA PHE A 50 16.71 24.02 -9.51
C PHE A 50 17.40 22.70 -9.88
N GLU A 51 18.62 22.75 -10.41
CA GLU A 51 19.39 21.56 -10.77
C GLU A 51 19.65 20.66 -9.55
N ASP A 52 19.87 21.25 -8.38
CA ASP A 52 20.04 20.51 -7.12
C ASP A 52 18.72 19.86 -6.67
N LYS A 53 17.59 20.59 -6.76
CA LYS A 53 16.30 20.14 -6.21
C LYS A 53 15.47 19.25 -7.14
N ILE A 54 15.68 19.26 -8.46
CA ILE A 54 14.84 18.50 -9.40
C ILE A 54 14.82 16.99 -9.10
N SER A 55 15.90 16.45 -8.52
CA SER A 55 15.98 15.05 -8.12
C SER A 55 15.01 14.68 -6.98
N GLU A 56 14.52 15.68 -6.24
CA GLU A 56 13.54 15.55 -5.17
C GLU A 56 12.09 15.61 -5.67
N ALA A 57 11.87 15.99 -6.94
CA ALA A 57 10.54 15.97 -7.57
C ALA A 57 10.09 14.54 -7.82
N VAL A 58 9.55 13.91 -6.79
CA VAL A 58 9.10 12.52 -6.80
C VAL A 58 7.60 12.43 -6.56
N TYR A 59 7.00 11.39 -7.14
CA TYR A 59 5.63 11.00 -6.83
C TYR A 59 5.61 9.52 -6.43
N GLY A 60 4.61 9.15 -5.64
CA GLY A 60 4.56 7.79 -5.13
C GLY A 60 3.24 7.40 -4.50
N LYS A 61 3.24 6.19 -3.96
CA LYS A 61 2.15 5.60 -3.19
C LYS A 61 2.56 5.51 -1.73
N ILE A 62 1.66 5.88 -0.84
CA ILE A 62 1.85 5.77 0.60
C ILE A 62 1.67 4.31 1.01
N LEU A 63 2.72 3.73 1.59
CA LEU A 63 2.73 2.35 2.07
C LEU A 63 2.33 2.22 3.54
N GLY A 64 2.24 3.32 4.26
CA GLY A 64 1.80 3.35 5.65
C GLY A 64 1.83 4.76 6.21
N HIS A 65 1.18 4.95 7.35
CA HIS A 65 1.13 6.22 8.07
C HIS A 65 0.90 5.96 9.57
N CYS A 66 1.04 6.97 10.42
CA CYS A 66 0.65 6.86 11.82
C CYS A 66 -0.74 7.46 12.03
N GLU A 67 -1.58 6.80 12.83
CA GLU A 67 -2.87 7.32 13.25
C GLU A 67 -2.98 7.33 14.78
N SER A 68 -3.61 8.36 15.35
CA SER A 68 -3.96 8.44 16.77
C SER A 68 -5.46 8.57 16.93
N LYS A 69 -6.02 7.83 17.89
CA LYS A 69 -7.45 7.89 18.22
C LYS A 69 -7.69 8.96 19.27
N LYS A 70 -8.89 9.55 19.22
CA LYS A 70 -9.41 10.45 20.25
C LYS A 70 -10.43 9.69 21.06
N ARG A 71 -10.32 9.74 22.39
CA ARG A 71 -11.29 9.15 23.31
C ARG A 71 -11.57 10.07 24.49
N SER A 72 -12.66 9.80 25.20
CA SER A 72 -12.97 10.51 26.44
C SER A 72 -11.97 10.12 27.54
N PRO A 73 -11.61 11.06 28.45
CA PRO A 73 -10.78 10.75 29.60
C PRO A 73 -11.48 9.78 30.56
N ASP A 74 -10.74 8.84 31.12
CA ASP A 74 -11.19 7.96 32.19
C ASP A 74 -10.50 8.30 33.53
N LYS A 75 -10.75 7.49 34.56
CA LYS A 75 -10.24 7.75 35.93
C LYS A 75 -8.77 7.39 36.11
N ASP A 76 -8.21 6.59 35.21
CA ASP A 76 -6.84 6.08 35.27
C ASP A 76 -5.90 6.88 34.36
N ASP A 77 -6.44 7.79 33.53
CA ASP A 77 -5.68 8.76 32.77
C ASP A 77 -4.90 9.72 33.68
N THR A 78 -3.61 9.44 33.82
CA THR A 78 -2.66 10.29 34.58
C THR A 78 -2.15 11.49 33.79
N ARG A 79 -2.48 11.57 32.49
CA ARG A 79 -2.08 12.67 31.61
C ARG A 79 -3.13 13.77 31.69
N GLU A 80 -2.75 14.93 32.22
CA GLU A 80 -3.58 16.13 32.12
C GLU A 80 -3.67 16.55 30.65
N SER A 81 -4.87 16.43 30.06
CA SER A 81 -5.20 17.03 28.78
C SER A 81 -5.84 18.38 29.02
N GLN A 82 -5.39 19.39 28.27
CA GLN A 82 -6.04 20.71 28.24
C GLN A 82 -7.38 20.70 27.47
N TYR A 83 -7.80 19.55 26.94
CA TYR A 83 -9.02 19.35 26.17
C TYR A 83 -9.91 18.28 26.81
N ASP A 84 -11.20 18.26 26.46
CA ASP A 84 -12.19 17.28 26.94
C ASP A 84 -11.98 15.85 26.34
N TYR A 85 -10.82 15.58 25.77
CA TYR A 85 -10.44 14.30 25.18
C TYR A 85 -8.96 14.01 25.39
N ILE A 86 -8.63 12.72 25.40
CA ILE A 86 -7.26 12.20 25.36
C ILE A 86 -6.95 11.79 23.93
N ILE A 87 -5.72 12.09 23.49
CA ILE A 87 -5.15 11.55 22.24
C ILE A 87 -4.31 10.34 22.64
N ASP A 88 -4.69 9.17 22.15
CA ASP A 88 -3.94 7.95 22.38
C ASP A 88 -2.60 7.98 21.65
N LEU A 89 -1.66 7.14 22.11
CA LEU A 89 -0.37 6.99 21.45
C LEU A 89 -0.58 6.65 19.96
N PRO A 90 0.20 7.25 19.04
CA PRO A 90 0.10 6.95 17.63
C PRO A 90 0.45 5.49 17.36
N GLU A 91 -0.33 4.87 16.48
CA GLU A 91 -0.13 3.50 16.00
C GLU A 91 0.31 3.57 14.53
N LEU A 92 1.28 2.73 14.14
CA LEU A 92 1.69 2.57 12.75
C LEU A 92 0.63 1.75 12.01
N ILE A 93 0.09 2.33 10.94
CA ILE A 93 -0.87 1.72 10.03
C ILE A 93 -0.18 1.49 8.69
N GLU A 94 0.03 0.24 8.31
CA GLU A 94 0.60 -0.10 7.01
C GLU A 94 -0.53 -0.30 5.97
N HIS A 95 -0.40 0.36 4.83
CA HIS A 95 -1.19 0.15 3.62
C HIS A 95 -0.51 -0.90 2.75
N ASN A 96 -0.14 -2.03 3.35
CA ASN A 96 0.22 -3.21 2.61
C ASN A 96 -1.08 -3.65 1.91
N GLY A 97 -1.16 -3.58 0.57
CA GLY A 97 -2.35 -3.97 -0.18
C GLY A 97 -2.81 -5.42 0.08
N TRP A 98 -1.94 -6.17 0.76
CA TRP A 98 -2.11 -7.49 1.35
C TRP A 98 -3.14 -7.50 2.49
N ILE A 99 -4.26 -8.15 2.23
CA ILE A 99 -5.33 -8.46 3.15
C ILE A 99 -5.03 -9.84 3.75
N SER A 100 -5.01 -9.96 5.08
CA SER A 100 -4.86 -11.26 5.74
C SER A 100 -6.07 -12.14 5.42
N VAL A 101 -5.86 -13.44 5.18
CA VAL A 101 -6.97 -14.39 4.98
C VAL A 101 -7.86 -14.50 6.23
N ASP A 102 -7.31 -14.23 7.42
CA ASP A 102 -8.04 -14.19 8.69
C ASP A 102 -8.91 -12.92 8.81
N GLU A 103 -8.55 -11.85 8.11
CA GLU A 103 -9.33 -10.61 8.08
C GLU A 103 -10.51 -10.76 7.12
N ARG A 104 -10.23 -11.16 5.87
CA ARG A 104 -11.23 -11.31 4.83
C ARG A 104 -10.71 -12.15 3.67
N LEU A 105 -11.55 -13.01 3.13
CA LEU A 105 -11.26 -13.76 1.91
C LEU A 105 -11.63 -12.97 0.64
N PRO A 106 -11.01 -13.25 -0.51
CA PRO A 106 -11.46 -12.70 -1.78
C PRO A 106 -12.89 -13.16 -2.11
N GLU A 107 -13.52 -12.48 -3.06
CA GLU A 107 -14.77 -12.98 -3.63
C GLU A 107 -14.49 -14.28 -4.42
N PRO A 108 -15.43 -15.25 -4.47
CA PRO A 108 -15.29 -16.42 -5.32
C PRO A 108 -15.02 -16.03 -6.78
N GLU A 109 -14.12 -16.77 -7.44
CA GLU A 109 -13.62 -16.52 -8.81
C GLU A 109 -12.76 -15.25 -8.97
N GLN A 110 -12.46 -14.54 -7.88
CA GLN A 110 -11.61 -13.35 -7.93
C GLN A 110 -10.15 -13.72 -8.19
N ARG A 111 -9.55 -13.06 -9.20
CA ARG A 111 -8.12 -13.16 -9.48
C ARG A 111 -7.34 -12.20 -8.58
N VAL A 112 -6.37 -12.74 -7.84
CA VAL A 112 -5.60 -12.04 -6.81
C VAL A 112 -4.12 -12.42 -6.88
N GLU A 113 -3.26 -11.63 -6.26
CA GLU A 113 -1.94 -12.07 -5.87
C GLU A 113 -2.02 -12.66 -4.46
N ILE A 114 -1.37 -13.80 -4.24
CA ILE A 114 -1.30 -14.47 -2.95
C ILE A 114 0.12 -14.45 -2.40
N TYR A 115 0.24 -14.39 -1.09
CA TYR A 115 1.47 -14.57 -0.34
C TYR A 115 1.39 -15.89 0.42
N SER A 116 2.25 -16.83 0.06
CA SER A 116 2.33 -18.15 0.70
C SER A 116 3.71 -18.42 1.28
N SER A 117 3.73 -19.03 2.45
CA SER A 117 4.93 -19.55 3.12
C SER A 117 5.13 -21.05 2.91
N LYS A 118 4.31 -21.69 2.05
CA LYS A 118 4.30 -23.13 1.82
C LYS A 118 5.64 -23.61 1.25
N LYS A 119 6.30 -24.50 2.00
CA LYS A 119 7.61 -25.09 1.64
C LYS A 119 7.54 -26.13 0.54
N GLU A 120 6.39 -26.76 0.28
CA GLU A 120 6.27 -27.89 -0.67
C GLU A 120 6.64 -27.49 -2.12
N LEU A 121 6.43 -26.23 -2.51
CA LEU A 121 6.88 -25.73 -3.82
C LEU A 121 8.40 -25.53 -3.92
N GLN A 122 9.10 -25.41 -2.78
CA GLN A 122 10.56 -25.31 -2.77
C GLN A 122 11.20 -26.62 -3.23
N GLU A 123 10.55 -27.76 -2.95
CA GLU A 123 11.07 -29.09 -3.31
C GLU A 123 10.83 -29.42 -4.79
N GLU A 124 9.67 -29.07 -5.36
CA GLU A 124 9.37 -29.33 -6.78
C GLU A 124 10.17 -28.44 -7.74
N CYS A 125 10.42 -27.17 -7.38
CA CYS A 125 11.15 -26.22 -8.24
C CYS A 125 12.68 -26.26 -8.05
N GLY A 126 13.20 -27.05 -7.11
CA GLY A 126 14.65 -27.17 -6.85
C GLY A 126 15.34 -25.87 -6.42
N GLN A 127 14.56 -24.86 -6.02
CA GLN A 127 15.03 -23.54 -5.60
C GLN A 127 14.37 -23.20 -4.25
N GLN A 128 15.20 -22.92 -3.24
CA GLN A 128 14.73 -22.45 -1.94
C GLN A 128 14.25 -20.99 -2.07
N PHE A 129 12.95 -20.79 -2.16
CA PHE A 129 12.32 -19.48 -1.99
C PHE A 129 11.70 -19.41 -0.61
N GLU A 130 12.16 -18.48 0.25
CA GLU A 130 11.59 -18.27 1.59
C GLU A 130 10.12 -17.80 1.55
N THR A 131 9.66 -17.31 0.40
CA THR A 131 8.33 -16.73 0.19
C THR A 131 7.99 -16.75 -1.30
N LEU A 132 6.74 -17.11 -1.64
CA LEU A 132 6.24 -17.07 -3.01
C LEU A 132 5.06 -16.09 -3.14
N THR A 133 5.18 -15.16 -4.08
CA THR A 133 4.06 -14.36 -4.60
C THR A 133 3.59 -14.97 -5.90
N SER A 134 2.32 -15.32 -6.00
CA SER A 134 1.75 -15.88 -7.24
C SER A 134 0.38 -15.30 -7.55
N THR A 135 0.05 -15.21 -8.82
CA THR A 135 -1.32 -14.93 -9.26
C THR A 135 -2.16 -16.19 -9.08
N ALA A 136 -3.25 -16.07 -8.34
CA ALA A 136 -4.20 -17.15 -8.09
C ALA A 136 -5.64 -16.72 -8.35
N VAL A 137 -6.52 -17.70 -8.48
CA VAL A 137 -7.98 -17.53 -8.43
C VAL A 137 -8.47 -18.09 -7.11
N PHE A 138 -9.24 -17.32 -6.35
CA PHE A 138 -9.89 -17.85 -5.15
C PHE A 138 -11.15 -18.62 -5.53
N GLU A 139 -11.26 -19.86 -5.06
CA GLU A 139 -12.41 -20.72 -5.32
C GLU A 139 -13.02 -21.18 -4.01
N SER A 140 -14.35 -21.16 -3.95
CA SER A 140 -15.13 -21.57 -2.79
C SER A 140 -16.40 -22.28 -3.25
N TRP A 141 -16.61 -23.52 -2.80
CA TRP A 141 -17.83 -24.29 -3.10
C TRP A 141 -18.16 -25.25 -1.95
N VAL A 142 -19.39 -25.77 -1.93
CA VAL A 142 -19.81 -26.81 -0.98
C VAL A 142 -19.71 -28.15 -1.69
N ASP A 143 -19.03 -29.12 -1.07
CA ASP A 143 -18.88 -30.46 -1.64
C ASP A 143 -20.14 -31.34 -1.42
N ASP A 144 -20.11 -32.55 -1.97
CA ASP A 144 -21.25 -33.48 -1.91
C ASP A 144 -21.60 -33.93 -0.48
N ASP A 145 -20.65 -33.81 0.46
CA ASP A 145 -20.84 -34.11 1.89
C ASP A 145 -21.40 -32.90 2.67
N GLY A 146 -21.52 -31.74 2.01
CA GLY A 146 -22.00 -30.51 2.61
C GLY A 146 -20.90 -29.65 3.25
N ASP A 147 -19.63 -30.01 3.07
CA ASP A 147 -18.50 -29.28 3.64
C ASP A 147 -18.07 -28.12 2.73
N LEU A 148 -17.78 -26.97 3.34
CA LEU A 148 -17.26 -25.81 2.63
C LEU A 148 -15.78 -26.04 2.28
N ARG A 149 -15.45 -25.96 0.99
CA ARG A 149 -14.10 -26.03 0.46
C ARG A 149 -13.65 -24.65 -0.02
N GLN A 150 -12.42 -24.26 0.35
CA GLN A 150 -11.83 -22.98 -0.01
C GLN A 150 -10.35 -23.16 -0.35
N TYR A 151 -9.94 -22.74 -1.56
CA TYR A 151 -8.53 -22.77 -1.97
C TYR A 151 -8.18 -21.63 -2.92
N PHE A 152 -6.88 -21.45 -3.15
CA PHE A 152 -6.33 -20.59 -4.18
C PHE A 152 -5.72 -21.42 -5.31
N ALA A 153 -6.24 -21.27 -6.53
CA ALA A 153 -5.78 -21.99 -7.71
C ALA A 153 -4.72 -21.19 -8.47
N VAL A 154 -3.51 -21.74 -8.61
CA VAL A 154 -2.47 -21.21 -9.49
C VAL A 154 -2.42 -22.09 -10.74
N THR A 155 -2.70 -21.47 -11.90
CA THR A 155 -2.82 -22.17 -13.19
C THR A 155 -1.62 -23.10 -13.47
N PRO A 156 -1.80 -24.31 -14.05
CA PRO A 156 -2.99 -25.17 -14.09
C PRO A 156 -2.81 -26.43 -13.21
N ARG A 157 -1.91 -26.45 -12.22
CA ARG A 157 -1.56 -27.68 -11.48
C ARG A 157 -1.33 -27.54 -9.99
N ILE A 158 -1.39 -26.33 -9.45
CA ILE A 158 -1.09 -26.09 -8.03
C ILE A 158 -2.29 -25.41 -7.39
N SER A 159 -2.84 -26.04 -6.36
CA SER A 159 -3.82 -25.45 -5.45
C SER A 159 -3.17 -25.25 -4.09
N PHE A 160 -3.50 -24.14 -3.45
CA PHE A 160 -3.12 -23.83 -2.07
C PHE A 160 -4.37 -23.87 -1.22
N ASP A 161 -4.39 -24.69 -0.19
CA ASP A 161 -5.45 -24.61 0.80
C ASP A 161 -5.39 -23.23 1.49
N ILE A 162 -6.51 -22.79 2.05
CA ILE A 162 -6.56 -21.51 2.77
C ILE A 162 -5.47 -21.39 3.84
N GLU A 163 -5.12 -22.50 4.49
CA GLU A 163 -4.08 -22.59 5.54
C GLU A 163 -2.66 -22.33 5.01
N ASP A 164 -2.45 -22.47 3.70
CA ASP A 164 -1.15 -22.27 3.06
C ASP A 164 -0.90 -20.82 2.64
N VAL A 165 -1.94 -19.97 2.67
CA VAL A 165 -1.89 -18.57 2.22
C VAL A 165 -2.11 -17.67 3.41
N THR A 166 -1.19 -16.74 3.65
CA THR A 166 -1.34 -15.80 4.79
C THR A 166 -2.03 -14.51 4.36
N HIS A 167 -1.75 -14.02 3.16
CA HIS A 167 -2.29 -12.75 2.67
C HIS A 167 -2.59 -12.81 1.16
N TRP A 168 -3.49 -11.93 0.71
CA TRP A 168 -3.79 -11.73 -0.70
C TRP A 168 -4.00 -10.25 -1.03
N GLN A 169 -3.82 -9.84 -2.29
CA GLN A 169 -4.19 -8.51 -2.76
C GLN A 169 -4.82 -8.56 -4.16
N PRO A 170 -5.66 -7.59 -4.54
CA PRO A 170 -6.13 -7.47 -5.92
C PRO A 170 -4.96 -7.35 -6.90
N LEU A 171 -5.10 -7.90 -8.10
CA LEU A 171 -4.09 -7.74 -9.15
C LEU A 171 -3.88 -6.26 -9.47
N SER A 172 -2.62 -5.87 -9.68
CA SER A 172 -2.29 -4.56 -10.21
C SER A 172 -2.96 -4.37 -11.59
N GLU A 173 -3.50 -3.18 -11.86
CA GLU A 173 -4.00 -2.86 -13.20
C GLU A 173 -2.84 -2.98 -14.22
N PRO A 174 -3.09 -3.55 -15.42
CA PRO A 174 -2.05 -3.62 -16.44
C PRO A 174 -1.57 -2.20 -16.80
N PRO A 175 -0.27 -2.03 -17.11
CA PRO A 175 0.23 -0.75 -17.58
C PRO A 175 -0.53 -0.34 -18.86
N LYS A 176 -0.93 0.93 -18.92
CA LYS A 176 -1.57 1.54 -20.10
C LYS A 176 -0.55 1.97 -21.12
#